data_AF-A0A1J5CE70-F1
#
_entry.id   AF-A0A1J5CE70-F1
#
_cell.length_a   1.000
_cell.length_b   1.000
_cell.length_c   1.000
_cell.angle_alpha   90.00
_cell.angle_beta   90.00
_cell.angle_gamma   90.00
#
_symmetry.space_group_name_H-M   'P 1'
#
loop_
_entity.id
_entity.type
_entity.pdbx_description
1 polymer ?
#
loop_
_entity_poly.entity_id
_entity_poly.type
_entity_poly.pdbx_seq_one_letter_code
_entity_poly.pdbx_strand_id
1 'polypeptide(L)'
;MPVTPRTARIVWLRGACAGVMLAAFGTALWAQSATTGQIYTCVDAKGRKLTSDRPIVQCLDREQTILNPSGTVKAKLGPVLTAVERSQVEAARRAELKQLAHKEEEKSLNRSLLIRYPNQAAHQRDQDEAVAQLMLVKHAAAARVTVLRAEGAKLDQEMAFYTKDPSKAPPKLLRQVRELTQTLAAQERFLADQDSEIERVNTRFVQERKRLMPLWQAKQVSATPATAR
;
A
#
# COMPACT_ATOMS: atom_id res chain seq x y z
N MET A 1 8.76 47.62 -24.51
CA MET A 1 9.96 46.77 -24.72
C MET A 1 9.62 45.36 -24.23
N PRO A 2 9.36 44.38 -25.11
CA PRO A 2 9.08 43.02 -24.70
C PRO A 2 10.36 42.18 -24.75
N VAL A 3 10.74 41.56 -23.63
CA VAL A 3 11.84 40.58 -23.57
C VAL A 3 11.22 39.20 -23.35
N THR A 4 11.42 38.33 -24.34
CA THR A 4 10.98 36.94 -24.41
C THR A 4 11.83 36.01 -23.55
N PRO A 5 11.31 34.88 -23.05
CA PRO A 5 12.07 33.90 -22.27
C PRO A 5 12.86 32.92 -23.16
N ARG A 6 14.10 32.61 -22.75
CA ARG A 6 14.99 31.61 -23.37
C ARG A 6 14.73 30.23 -22.79
N THR A 7 14.27 29.30 -23.63
CA THR A 7 14.19 27.86 -23.34
C THR A 7 15.56 27.19 -23.53
N ALA A 8 16.08 26.50 -22.52
CA ALA A 8 17.26 25.65 -22.64
C ALA A 8 16.84 24.20 -22.98
N ARG A 9 17.27 23.71 -24.14
CA ARG A 9 17.05 22.33 -24.60
C ARG A 9 18.25 21.45 -24.23
N ILE A 10 17.94 20.31 -23.62
CA ILE A 10 18.84 19.23 -23.24
C ILE A 10 19.32 18.51 -24.50
N VAL A 11 20.64 18.39 -24.68
CA VAL A 11 21.27 17.63 -25.77
C VAL A 11 21.80 16.30 -25.20
N TRP A 12 21.17 15.19 -25.60
CA TRP A 12 21.69 13.85 -25.38
C TRP A 12 22.48 13.42 -26.63
N LEU A 13 23.81 13.33 -26.51
CA LEU A 13 24.67 12.76 -27.55
C LEU A 13 24.47 11.23 -27.61
N ARG A 14 24.06 10.74 -28.78
CA ARG A 14 24.07 9.32 -29.15
C ARG A 14 25.46 8.97 -29.70
N GLY A 15 26.19 8.11 -29.01
CA GLY A 15 27.39 7.45 -29.54
C GLY A 15 27.01 6.11 -30.14
N ALA A 16 27.20 5.98 -31.46
CA ALA A 16 27.15 4.72 -32.20
C ALA A 16 28.59 4.23 -32.42
N CYS A 17 28.88 2.97 -32.09
CA CYS A 17 30.03 2.25 -32.63
C CYS A 17 29.58 0.83 -33.03
N ALA A 18 29.81 0.53 -34.30
CA ALA A 18 29.60 -0.75 -34.94
C ALA A 18 30.71 -1.76 -34.56
N GLY A 19 30.38 -3.05 -34.56
CA GLY A 19 31.32 -4.16 -34.42
C GLY A 19 30.72 -5.43 -35.01
N VAL A 20 31.38 -5.98 -36.02
CA VAL A 20 30.95 -7.02 -36.96
C VAL A 20 31.44 -8.42 -36.52
N MET A 21 30.64 -9.45 -36.86
CA MET A 21 30.93 -10.91 -37.01
C MET A 21 31.69 -11.67 -35.90
N LEU A 22 31.14 -12.80 -35.45
CA LEU A 22 31.47 -14.11 -36.05
C LEU A 22 30.53 -15.21 -35.52
N ALA A 23 29.99 -16.00 -36.45
CA ALA A 23 29.23 -17.21 -36.19
C ALA A 23 30.16 -18.33 -35.69
N ALA A 24 29.79 -18.95 -34.57
CA ALA A 24 30.26 -20.28 -34.20
C ALA A 24 29.03 -21.16 -33.94
N PHE A 25 28.63 -21.91 -34.96
CA PHE A 25 27.75 -23.06 -34.83
C PHE A 25 28.46 -24.11 -33.96
N GLY A 26 28.19 -24.08 -32.66
CA GLY A 26 28.52 -25.19 -31.77
C GLY A 26 27.57 -26.34 -32.07
N THR A 27 28.11 -27.44 -32.59
CA THR A 27 27.41 -28.72 -32.73
C THR A 27 26.91 -29.16 -31.36
N ALA A 28 25.59 -29.23 -31.20
CA ALA A 28 24.97 -29.88 -30.06
C ALA A 28 25.29 -31.38 -30.14
N LEU A 29 26.29 -31.83 -29.38
CA LEU A 29 26.41 -33.24 -29.02
C LEU A 29 25.15 -33.60 -28.22
N TRP A 30 24.26 -34.36 -28.85
CA TRP A 30 23.19 -35.05 -28.15
C TRP A 30 23.85 -36.10 -27.25
N ALA A 31 24.10 -35.74 -26.00
CA ALA A 31 24.40 -36.70 -24.96
C ALA A 31 23.21 -37.66 -24.88
N GLN A 32 23.40 -38.89 -25.32
CA GLN A 32 22.50 -39.99 -24.98
C GLN A 32 22.61 -40.14 -23.46
N SER A 33 21.63 -39.60 -22.74
CA SER A 33 21.46 -39.90 -21.32
C SER A 33 21.24 -41.41 -21.23
N ALA A 34 22.31 -42.14 -20.90
CA ALA A 34 22.21 -43.50 -20.44
C ALA A 34 21.26 -43.47 -19.24
N THR A 35 20.00 -43.86 -19.47
CA THR A 35 19.04 -44.09 -18.41
C THR A 35 19.60 -45.22 -17.57
N THR A 36 20.26 -44.88 -16.48
CA THR A 36 20.55 -45.82 -15.40
C THR A 36 19.19 -46.36 -14.94
N GLY A 37 18.84 -47.57 -15.40
CA GLY A 37 17.56 -48.20 -15.14
C GLY A 37 17.33 -48.33 -13.65
N GLN A 38 16.33 -47.62 -13.14
CA GLN A 38 15.90 -47.72 -11.74
C GLN A 38 14.67 -48.61 -11.71
N ILE A 39 14.67 -49.62 -10.84
CA ILE A 39 13.58 -50.58 -10.73
C ILE A 39 12.65 -50.14 -9.60
N TYR A 40 11.39 -49.85 -9.93
CA TYR A 40 10.35 -49.50 -8.96
C TYR A 40 9.67 -50.77 -8.46
N THR A 41 9.50 -50.88 -7.13
CA THR A 41 8.84 -52.02 -6.50
C THR A 41 7.79 -51.56 -5.50
N CYS A 42 6.62 -52.19 -5.50
CA CYS A 42 5.57 -51.94 -4.53
C CYS A 42 4.75 -53.21 -4.26
N VAL A 43 3.94 -53.19 -3.21
CA VAL A 43 2.99 -54.27 -2.90
C VAL A 43 1.58 -53.74 -3.14
N ASP A 44 0.81 -54.41 -3.99
CA ASP A 44 -0.58 -54.02 -4.30
C ASP A 44 -1.55 -54.27 -3.12
N ALA A 45 -2.79 -53.81 -3.22
CA ALA A 45 -3.81 -54.02 -2.17
C ALA A 45 -4.15 -55.51 -1.93
N LYS A 46 -3.75 -56.40 -2.85
CA LYS A 46 -3.97 -57.85 -2.77
C LYS A 46 -2.72 -58.60 -2.27
N GLY A 47 -1.68 -57.88 -1.84
CA GLY A 47 -0.44 -58.45 -1.31
C GLY A 47 0.56 -58.91 -2.36
N ARG A 48 0.36 -58.60 -3.65
CA ARG A 48 1.27 -59.01 -4.74
C ARG A 48 2.36 -57.97 -4.96
N LYS A 49 3.59 -58.43 -5.14
CA LYS A 49 4.74 -57.58 -5.45
C LYS A 49 4.75 -57.20 -6.93
N LEU A 50 4.63 -55.91 -7.21
CA LEU A 50 4.75 -55.35 -8.55
C LEU A 50 6.13 -54.75 -8.73
N THR A 51 6.75 -55.00 -9.88
CA THR A 51 8.10 -54.58 -10.23
C THR A 51 8.05 -53.98 -11.63
N SER A 52 8.62 -52.80 -11.84
CA SER A 52 8.57 -52.10 -13.12
C SER A 52 9.76 -51.16 -13.29
N ASP A 53 10.27 -51.03 -14.51
CA ASP A 53 11.32 -50.06 -14.85
C ASP A 53 10.79 -48.61 -14.93
N ARG A 54 9.48 -48.43 -14.72
CA ARG A 54 8.75 -47.16 -14.69
C ARG A 54 7.88 -47.06 -13.43
N PRO A 55 7.54 -45.86 -12.93
CA PRO A 55 6.66 -45.68 -11.78
C PRO A 55 5.34 -46.45 -11.90
N ILE A 56 4.97 -47.19 -10.85
CA ILE A 56 3.82 -48.10 -10.88
C ILE A 56 2.56 -47.31 -10.53
N VAL A 57 1.72 -47.03 -11.54
CA VAL A 57 0.49 -46.22 -11.37
C VAL A 57 -0.51 -46.81 -10.37
N GLN A 58 -0.53 -48.14 -10.24
CA GLN A 58 -1.42 -48.86 -9.31
C GLN A 58 -1.01 -48.71 -7.84
N CYS A 59 0.18 -48.15 -7.59
CA CYS A 59 0.77 -47.97 -6.27
C CYS A 59 1.03 -46.48 -5.96
N LEU A 60 0.34 -45.54 -6.62
CA LEU A 60 0.51 -44.10 -6.36
C LEU A 60 -0.03 -43.69 -4.98
N ASP A 61 -0.94 -44.48 -4.43
CA ASP A 61 -1.55 -44.37 -3.10
C ASP A 61 -0.64 -44.88 -1.96
N ARG A 62 0.50 -45.49 -2.28
CA ARG A 62 1.37 -46.20 -1.33
C ARG A 62 2.85 -45.97 -1.62
N GLU A 63 3.70 -46.36 -0.67
CA GLU A 63 5.15 -46.22 -0.80
C GLU A 63 5.70 -47.21 -1.84
N GLN A 64 6.50 -46.71 -2.79
CA GLN A 64 7.24 -47.50 -3.76
C GLN A 64 8.73 -47.45 -3.44
N THR A 65 9.43 -48.57 -3.46
CA THR A 65 10.88 -48.62 -3.26
C THR A 65 11.58 -48.61 -4.61
N ILE A 66 12.48 -47.65 -4.81
CA ILE A 66 13.36 -47.53 -5.98
C ILE A 66 14.64 -48.31 -5.68
N LEU A 67 14.93 -49.32 -6.51
CA LEU A 67 16.13 -50.13 -6.43
C LEU A 67 17.13 -49.72 -7.52
N ASN A 68 18.42 -49.77 -7.17
CA ASN A 68 19.50 -49.69 -8.14
C ASN A 68 19.56 -50.98 -8.99
N PRO A 69 20.25 -50.96 -10.14
CA PRO A 69 20.55 -52.18 -10.91
C PRO A 69 21.24 -53.27 -10.09
N SER A 70 21.96 -52.90 -9.03
CA SER A 70 22.61 -53.81 -8.07
C SER A 70 21.66 -54.38 -7.00
N GLY A 71 20.36 -54.06 -7.04
CA GLY A 71 19.37 -54.54 -6.08
C GLY A 71 19.35 -53.80 -4.73
N THR A 72 20.25 -52.83 -4.52
CA THR A 72 20.26 -52.00 -3.31
C THR A 72 19.17 -50.93 -3.36
N VAL A 73 18.56 -50.62 -2.22
CA VAL A 73 17.54 -49.57 -2.10
C VAL A 73 18.19 -48.22 -2.33
N LYS A 74 17.77 -47.53 -3.39
CA LYS A 74 18.21 -46.17 -3.73
C LYS A 74 17.39 -45.12 -2.99
N ALA A 75 16.07 -45.24 -3.04
CA ALA A 75 15.13 -44.29 -2.45
C ALA A 75 13.77 -44.95 -2.23
N LYS A 76 12.92 -44.34 -1.41
CA LYS A 76 11.51 -44.71 -1.30
C LYS A 76 10.66 -43.51 -1.72
N LEU A 77 9.71 -43.74 -2.62
CA LEU A 77 8.76 -42.77 -3.15
C LEU A 77 7.46 -42.91 -2.35
N GLY A 78 7.17 -41.95 -1.48
CA GLY A 78 5.93 -41.94 -0.69
C GLY A 78 4.67 -41.75 -1.55
N PRO A 79 3.47 -41.90 -0.95
CA PRO A 79 2.20 -41.65 -1.64
C PRO A 79 2.20 -40.27 -2.28
N VAL A 80 1.78 -40.18 -3.55
CA VAL A 80 1.66 -38.88 -4.22
C VAL A 80 0.46 -38.16 -3.60
N LEU A 81 0.71 -37.01 -2.97
CA LEU A 81 -0.35 -36.17 -2.42
C LEU A 81 -1.47 -36.01 -3.46
N THR A 82 -2.71 -36.21 -3.03
CA THR A 82 -3.88 -36.00 -3.89
C THR A 82 -3.92 -34.54 -4.36
N ALA A 83 -4.63 -34.26 -5.45
CA ALA A 83 -4.76 -32.89 -5.94
C ALA A 83 -5.32 -31.93 -4.87
N VAL A 84 -6.17 -32.45 -3.97
CA VAL A 84 -6.73 -31.70 -2.83
C VAL A 84 -5.69 -31.49 -1.73
N GLU A 85 -4.90 -32.49 -1.36
CA GLU A 85 -3.85 -32.32 -0.34
C GLU A 85 -2.73 -31.40 -0.82
N ARG A 86 -2.34 -31.48 -2.10
CA ARG A 86 -1.40 -30.53 -2.70
C ARG A 86 -1.92 -29.10 -2.62
N SER A 87 -3.20 -28.89 -2.96
CA SER A 87 -3.78 -27.55 -2.93
C SER A 87 -3.88 -26.98 -1.50
N GLN A 88 -4.13 -27.84 -0.49
CA GLN A 88 -4.11 -27.44 0.92
C GLN A 88 -2.70 -27.06 1.39
N VAL A 89 -1.68 -27.87 1.06
CA VAL A 89 -0.28 -27.56 1.40
C VAL A 89 0.17 -26.27 0.72
N GLU A 90 -0.17 -26.07 -0.55
CA GLU A 90 0.11 -24.82 -1.27
C GLU A 90 -0.66 -23.63 -0.70
N ALA A 91 -1.92 -23.81 -0.28
CA ALA A 91 -2.69 -22.76 0.38
C ALA A 91 -2.07 -22.37 1.73
N ALA A 92 -1.67 -23.34 2.55
CA ALA A 92 -0.99 -23.13 3.82
C ALA A 92 0.35 -22.41 3.62
N ARG A 93 1.17 -22.87 2.68
CA ARG A 93 2.45 -22.21 2.33
C ARG A 93 2.24 -20.78 1.84
N ARG A 94 1.23 -20.54 1.01
CA ARG A 94 0.87 -19.17 0.56
C ARG A 94 0.41 -18.30 1.72
N ALA A 95 -0.34 -18.84 2.67
CA ALA A 95 -0.76 -18.11 3.87
C ALA A 95 0.43 -17.74 4.76
N GLU A 96 1.38 -18.66 4.98
CA GLU A 96 2.61 -18.40 5.73
C GLU A 96 3.47 -17.32 5.08
N LEU A 97 3.70 -17.42 3.76
CA LEU A 97 4.45 -16.41 3.01
C LEU A 97 3.77 -15.02 3.08
N LYS A 98 2.43 -14.96 3.01
CA LYS A 98 1.69 -13.70 3.18
C LYS A 98 1.87 -13.12 4.58
N GLN A 99 1.88 -13.96 5.63
CA GLN A 99 2.12 -13.49 6.99
C GLN A 99 3.54 -12.97 7.18
N LEU A 100 4.54 -13.64 6.61
CA LEU A 100 5.93 -13.17 6.64
C LEU A 100 6.09 -11.84 5.89
N ALA A 101 5.48 -11.72 4.70
CA ALA A 101 5.48 -10.50 3.92
C ALA A 101 4.82 -9.34 4.69
N HIS A 102 3.68 -9.57 5.34
CA HIS A 102 3.00 -8.57 6.16
C HIS A 102 3.88 -8.08 7.32
N LYS A 103 4.56 -9.00 8.03
CA LYS A 103 5.48 -8.63 9.11
C LYS A 103 6.66 -7.78 8.62
N GLU A 104 7.21 -8.10 7.45
CA GLU A 104 8.31 -7.32 6.87
C GLU A 104 7.86 -5.94 6.39
N GLU A 105 6.67 -5.86 5.79
CA GLU A 105 6.04 -4.59 5.45
C GLU A 105 5.82 -3.72 6.69
N GLU A 106 5.29 -4.28 7.78
CA GLU A 106 5.11 -3.55 9.04
C GLU A 106 6.43 -3.02 9.62
N LYS A 107 7.51 -3.80 9.55
CA LYS A 107 8.86 -3.36 9.96
C LYS A 107 9.37 -2.23 9.06
N SER A 108 9.20 -2.36 7.75
CA SER A 108 9.59 -1.33 6.79
C SER A 108 8.86 -0.01 7.04
N LEU A 109 7.54 -0.07 7.28
CA LEU A 109 6.70 1.07 7.66
C LEU A 109 7.11 1.68 9.01
N ASN A 110 7.43 0.85 10.02
CA ASN A 110 7.94 1.33 11.30
C ASN A 110 9.27 2.09 11.13
N ARG A 111 10.17 1.54 10.30
CA ARG A 111 11.47 2.16 10.02
C ARG A 111 11.29 3.50 9.30
N SER A 112 10.40 3.59 8.30
CA SER A 112 10.15 4.85 7.59
C SER A 112 9.55 5.91 8.52
N LEU A 113 8.60 5.52 9.38
CA LEU A 113 8.02 6.42 10.39
C LEU A 113 9.06 6.93 11.39
N LEU A 114 9.97 6.07 11.86
CA LEU A 114 11.04 6.49 12.78
C LEU A 114 12.08 7.42 12.14
N ILE A 115 12.34 7.28 10.84
CA ILE A 115 13.22 8.18 10.10
C ILE A 115 12.58 9.57 10.02
N ARG A 116 11.28 9.63 9.70
CA ARG A 116 10.54 10.88 9.63
C ARG A 116 10.35 11.53 11.01
N TYR A 117 10.01 10.70 12.00
CA TYR A 117 9.67 11.10 13.35
C TYR A 117 10.61 10.43 14.37
N PRO A 118 11.83 10.95 14.53
CA PRO A 118 12.84 10.33 15.39
C PRO A 118 12.51 10.41 16.88
N ASN A 119 11.61 11.32 17.29
CA ASN A 119 11.14 11.52 18.66
C ASN A 119 9.74 12.17 18.66
N GLN A 120 9.13 12.24 19.85
CA GLN A 120 7.79 12.80 20.03
C GLN A 120 7.68 14.28 19.63
N ALA A 121 8.70 15.09 19.91
CA ALA A 121 8.69 16.52 19.60
C ALA A 121 8.65 16.78 18.08
N ALA A 122 9.36 15.98 17.28
CA ALA A 122 9.33 16.06 15.82
C ALA A 122 7.92 15.76 15.28
N HIS A 123 7.26 14.72 15.79
CA HIS A 123 5.88 14.39 15.42
C HIS A 123 4.88 15.46 15.85
N GLN A 124 5.02 16.01 17.06
CA GLN A 124 4.14 17.08 17.56
C GLN A 124 4.26 18.35 16.71
N ARG A 125 5.48 18.75 16.34
CA ARG A 125 5.69 19.90 15.46
C ARG A 125 5.00 19.74 14.10
N ASP A 126 5.13 18.57 13.47
CA ASP A 126 4.44 18.28 12.20
C ASP A 126 2.91 18.27 12.36
N GLN A 127 2.41 17.76 13.49
CA GLN A 127 0.97 17.80 13.82
C GLN A 127 0.49 19.25 13.92
N ASP A 128 1.19 20.08 14.68
CA ASP A 128 0.82 21.48 14.92
C ASP A 128 0.88 22.27 13.61
N GLU A 129 1.91 22.06 12.79
CA GLU A 129 2.05 22.73 11.48
C GLU A 129 0.92 22.34 10.52
N ALA A 130 0.59 21.04 10.42
CA ALA A 130 -0.48 20.56 9.56
C ALA A 130 -1.84 21.12 9.98
N VAL A 131 -2.12 21.17 11.28
CA VAL A 131 -3.36 21.75 11.82
C VAL A 131 -3.39 23.27 11.63
N ALA A 132 -2.26 23.96 11.85
CA ALA A 132 -2.17 25.41 11.70
C ALA A 132 -2.50 25.87 10.27
N GLN A 133 -2.06 25.13 9.24
CA GLN A 133 -2.39 25.45 7.84
C GLN A 133 -3.90 25.36 7.58
N LEU A 134 -4.56 24.31 8.08
CA LEU A 134 -6.02 24.15 7.95
C LEU A 134 -6.78 25.23 8.73
N MET A 135 -6.30 25.53 9.95
CA MET A 135 -6.88 26.57 10.79
C MET A 135 -6.80 27.95 10.13
N LEU A 136 -5.69 28.28 9.45
CA LEU A 136 -5.55 29.53 8.70
C LEU A 136 -6.66 29.67 7.63
N VAL A 137 -6.90 28.60 6.86
CA VAL A 137 -7.94 28.56 5.83
C VAL A 137 -9.33 28.68 6.45
N LYS A 138 -9.59 27.94 7.54
CA LYS A 138 -10.84 28.01 8.30
C LYS A 138 -11.10 29.43 8.84
N HIS A 139 -10.07 30.09 9.40
CA HIS A 139 -10.20 31.45 9.92
C HIS A 139 -10.54 32.46 8.82
N ALA A 140 -9.95 32.33 7.63
CA ALA A 140 -10.28 33.19 6.50
C ALA A 140 -11.76 33.02 6.07
N ALA A 141 -12.25 31.78 5.98
CA ALA A 141 -13.66 31.51 5.68
C ALA A 141 -14.60 32.02 6.78
N ALA A 142 -14.24 31.86 8.06
CA ALA A 142 -15.02 32.36 9.19
C ALA A 142 -15.11 33.90 9.18
N ALA A 143 -14.01 34.59 8.87
CA ALA A 143 -14.02 36.03 8.68
C ALA A 143 -14.96 36.44 7.53
N ARG A 144 -14.97 35.70 6.42
CA ARG A 144 -15.88 35.94 5.30
C ARG A 144 -17.35 35.75 5.71
N VAL A 145 -17.67 34.73 6.50
CA VAL A 145 -19.02 34.52 7.05
C VAL A 145 -19.46 35.71 7.89
N THR A 146 -18.60 36.24 8.76
CA THR A 146 -18.90 37.44 9.57
C THR A 146 -19.25 38.65 8.69
N VAL A 147 -18.49 38.87 7.61
CA VAL A 147 -18.77 39.95 6.64
C VAL A 147 -20.11 39.72 5.94
N LEU A 148 -20.36 38.50 5.44
CA LEU A 148 -21.62 38.16 4.75
C LEU A 148 -22.84 38.30 5.68
N ARG A 149 -22.72 37.96 6.97
CA ARG A 149 -23.81 38.16 7.94
C ARG A 149 -24.10 39.63 8.19
N ALA A 150 -23.07 40.48 8.24
CA ALA A 150 -23.25 41.92 8.35
C ALA A 150 -23.90 42.53 7.09
N GLU A 151 -23.55 42.03 5.90
CA GLU A 151 -24.24 42.38 4.66
C GLU A 151 -25.70 41.91 4.66
N GLY A 152 -25.96 40.68 5.14
CA GLY A 152 -27.30 40.10 5.27
C GLY A 152 -28.20 40.96 6.15
N ALA A 153 -27.70 41.40 7.31
CA ALA A 153 -28.46 42.26 8.21
C ALA A 153 -28.88 43.60 7.58
N LYS A 154 -28.10 44.14 6.63
CA LYS A 154 -28.48 45.35 5.89
C LYS A 154 -29.60 45.06 4.88
N LEU A 155 -29.51 43.95 4.16
CA LEU A 155 -30.56 43.52 3.24
C LEU A 155 -31.86 43.19 3.99
N ASP A 156 -31.77 42.63 5.20
CA ASP A 156 -32.92 42.34 6.05
C ASP A 156 -33.65 43.64 6.47
N GLN A 157 -32.91 44.72 6.74
CA GLN A 157 -33.51 46.03 7.01
C GLN A 157 -34.26 46.59 5.80
N GLU A 158 -33.72 46.45 4.59
CA GLU A 158 -34.41 46.84 3.35
C GLU A 158 -35.64 45.96 3.09
N MET A 159 -35.53 44.65 3.37
CA MET A 159 -36.63 43.70 3.24
C MET A 159 -37.73 43.90 4.27
N ALA A 160 -37.43 44.48 5.43
CA ALA A 160 -38.43 44.76 6.48
C ALA A 160 -39.59 45.63 5.97
N PHE A 161 -39.33 46.54 5.02
CA PHE A 161 -40.37 47.34 4.36
C PHE A 161 -41.37 46.48 3.57
N TYR A 162 -40.93 45.34 3.04
CA TYR A 162 -41.71 44.42 2.22
C TYR A 162 -42.24 43.20 3.01
N THR A 163 -42.16 43.20 4.35
CA THR A 163 -42.51 42.02 5.17
C THR A 163 -43.93 41.51 4.91
N LYS A 164 -44.89 42.39 4.65
CA LYS A 164 -46.29 42.01 4.36
C LYS A 164 -46.45 41.30 3.02
N ASP A 165 -45.59 41.62 2.05
CA ASP A 165 -45.63 41.05 0.70
C ASP A 165 -44.21 41.10 0.08
N PRO A 166 -43.37 40.09 0.35
CA PRO A 166 -41.99 40.05 -0.13
C PRO A 166 -41.86 40.06 -1.66
N SER A 167 -42.93 39.69 -2.38
CA SER A 167 -42.93 39.67 -3.86
C SER A 167 -42.89 41.07 -4.47
N LYS A 168 -43.29 42.10 -3.72
CA LYS A 168 -43.23 43.51 -4.13
C LYS A 168 -41.86 44.15 -3.96
N ALA A 169 -40.91 43.45 -3.34
CA ALA A 169 -39.54 43.94 -3.22
C ALA A 169 -38.90 44.11 -4.61
N PRO A 170 -38.05 45.13 -4.83
CA PRO A 170 -37.35 45.33 -6.08
C PRO A 170 -36.62 44.06 -6.53
N PRO A 171 -36.67 43.68 -7.83
CA PRO A 171 -36.02 42.45 -8.32
C PRO A 171 -34.52 42.37 -8.01
N LYS A 172 -33.85 43.53 -7.92
CA LYS A 172 -32.44 43.63 -7.52
C LYS A 172 -32.23 43.20 -6.06
N LEU A 173 -33.08 43.65 -5.13
CA LEU A 173 -33.01 43.30 -3.71
C LEU A 173 -33.23 41.78 -3.50
N LEU A 174 -34.25 41.22 -4.17
CA LEU A 174 -34.52 39.77 -4.14
C LEU A 174 -33.34 38.94 -4.67
N ARG A 175 -32.64 39.45 -5.69
CA ARG A 175 -31.44 38.80 -6.23
C ARG A 175 -30.29 38.86 -5.22
N GLN A 176 -30.03 40.03 -4.64
CA GLN A 176 -28.96 40.21 -3.64
C GLN A 176 -29.17 39.31 -2.42
N VAL A 177 -30.40 39.21 -1.90
CA VAL A 177 -30.72 38.30 -0.79
C VAL A 177 -30.42 36.86 -1.20
N ARG A 178 -30.87 36.42 -2.37
CA ARG A 178 -30.64 35.05 -2.86
C ARG A 178 -29.16 34.73 -3.03
N GLU A 179 -28.39 35.62 -3.64
CA GLU A 179 -26.95 35.48 -3.84
C GLU A 179 -26.21 35.43 -2.49
N LEU A 180 -26.58 36.29 -1.54
CA LEU A 180 -26.02 36.28 -0.20
C LEU A 180 -26.34 34.98 0.54
N THR A 181 -27.59 34.51 0.51
CA THR A 181 -27.98 33.24 1.14
C THR A 181 -27.20 32.07 0.54
N GLN A 182 -27.06 32.02 -0.79
CA GLN A 182 -26.30 30.96 -1.47
C GLN A 182 -24.82 30.97 -1.10
N THR A 183 -24.20 32.16 -1.11
CA THR A 183 -22.79 32.32 -0.75
C THR A 183 -22.52 32.02 0.72
N LEU A 184 -23.40 32.46 1.62
CA LEU A 184 -23.32 32.15 3.06
C LEU A 184 -23.42 30.64 3.30
N ALA A 185 -24.41 29.98 2.69
CA ALA A 185 -24.58 28.53 2.82
C ALA A 185 -23.37 27.76 2.25
N ALA A 186 -22.74 28.25 1.18
CA ALA A 186 -21.50 27.65 0.66
C ALA A 186 -20.33 27.81 1.63
N GLN A 187 -20.16 28.99 2.25
CA GLN A 187 -19.12 29.22 3.26
C GLN A 187 -19.32 28.37 4.52
N GLU A 188 -20.56 28.20 4.98
CA GLU A 188 -20.87 27.37 6.15
C GLU A 188 -20.59 25.88 5.90
N ARG A 189 -20.93 25.36 4.70
CA ARG A 189 -20.53 24.00 4.31
C ARG A 189 -19.01 23.86 4.26
N PHE A 190 -18.31 24.82 3.65
CA PHE A 190 -16.86 24.82 3.60
C PHE A 190 -16.22 24.80 5.00
N LEU A 191 -16.77 25.55 5.96
CA LEU A 191 -16.30 25.51 7.35
C LEU A 191 -16.49 24.13 7.98
N ALA A 192 -17.64 23.49 7.77
CA ALA A 192 -17.89 22.13 8.25
C ALA A 192 -16.92 21.10 7.62
N ASP A 193 -16.62 21.26 6.33
CA ASP A 193 -15.63 20.42 5.64
C ASP A 193 -14.22 20.64 6.23
N GLN A 194 -13.82 21.88 6.51
CA GLN A 194 -12.54 22.16 7.17
C GLN A 194 -12.47 21.55 8.58
N ASP A 195 -13.58 21.57 9.33
CA ASP A 195 -13.65 20.94 10.65
C ASP A 195 -13.46 19.42 10.58
N SER A 196 -14.14 18.76 9.63
CA SER A 196 -13.95 17.34 9.39
C SER A 196 -12.52 17.01 8.97
N GLU A 197 -11.90 17.84 8.14
CA GLU A 197 -10.51 17.65 7.72
C GLU A 197 -9.52 17.79 8.89
N ILE A 198 -9.73 18.76 9.78
CA ILE A 198 -8.93 18.90 11.00
C ILE A 198 -9.08 17.67 11.89
N GLU A 199 -10.30 17.16 12.08
CA GLU A 199 -10.54 15.94 12.86
C GLU A 199 -9.86 14.71 12.21
N ARG A 200 -9.95 14.57 10.88
CA ARG A 200 -9.31 13.50 10.11
C ARG A 200 -7.80 13.53 10.25
N VAL A 201 -7.19 14.72 10.14
CA VAL A 201 -5.74 14.90 10.31
C VAL A 201 -5.32 14.58 11.74
N ASN A 202 -6.03 15.09 12.75
CA ASN A 202 -5.75 14.78 14.15
C ASN A 202 -5.86 13.28 14.45
N THR A 203 -6.89 12.62 13.93
CA THR A 203 -7.10 11.18 14.10
C THR A 203 -5.95 10.37 13.53
N ARG A 204 -5.48 10.73 12.32
CA ARG A 204 -4.29 10.12 11.70
C ARG A 204 -3.05 10.27 12.59
N PHE A 205 -2.77 11.47 13.08
CA PHE A 205 -1.63 11.72 13.98
C PHE A 205 -1.76 10.98 15.32
N VAL A 206 -2.97 10.84 15.87
CA VAL A 206 -3.20 10.04 17.08
C VAL A 206 -2.88 8.56 16.84
N GLN A 207 -3.31 8.00 15.71
CA GLN A 207 -2.99 6.62 15.33
C GLN A 207 -1.49 6.42 15.10
N GLU A 208 -0.84 7.35 14.41
CA GLU A 208 0.60 7.32 14.17
C GLU A 208 1.39 7.40 15.48
N ARG A 209 1.01 8.31 16.38
CA ARG A 209 1.61 8.42 17.72
C ARG A 209 1.47 7.14 18.54
N LYS A 210 0.32 6.46 18.48
CA LYS A 210 0.14 5.15 19.16
C LYS A 210 1.15 4.11 18.68
N ARG A 211 1.44 4.11 17.37
CA ARG A 211 2.43 3.20 16.77
C ARG A 211 3.87 3.59 17.10
N LEU A 212 4.17 4.88 17.15
CA LEU A 212 5.52 5.41 17.40
C LEU A 212 5.94 5.39 18.87
N MET A 213 5.00 5.56 19.80
CA MET A 213 5.29 5.62 21.24
C MET A 213 6.14 4.45 21.76
N PRO A 214 5.80 3.17 21.52
CA PRO A 214 6.64 2.05 21.96
C PRO A 214 8.01 2.02 21.24
N LEU A 215 8.07 2.48 19.98
CA LEU A 215 9.31 2.51 19.21
C LEU A 215 10.29 3.57 19.75
N TRP A 216 9.78 4.73 20.15
CA TRP A 216 10.60 5.76 20.81
C TRP A 216 11.11 5.31 22.17
N GLN A 217 10.27 4.63 22.97
CA GLN A 217 10.67 4.07 24.27
C GLN A 217 11.78 3.02 24.11
N ALA A 218 11.61 2.07 23.18
CA ALA A 218 12.64 1.06 22.90
C ALA A 218 13.96 1.69 22.46
N LYS A 219 13.90 2.73 21.61
CA LYS A 219 15.09 3.48 21.16
C LYS A 219 15.78 4.22 22.31
N GLN A 220 15.02 4.84 23.22
CA GLN A 220 15.58 5.50 24.41
C GLN A 220 16.29 4.51 25.34
N VAL A 221 15.69 3.34 25.60
CA VAL A 221 16.32 2.29 26.42
C VAL A 221 17.63 1.80 25.79
N SER A 222 17.68 1.64 24.47
CA SER A 222 18.91 1.25 23.76
C SER A 222 19.99 2.34 23.70
N ALA A 223 19.61 3.61 23.88
CA ALA A 223 20.52 4.75 23.78
C ALA A 223 21.19 5.13 25.10
N THR A 224 20.65 4.67 26.25
CA THR A 224 21.27 4.87 27.56
C THR A 224 22.34 3.78 27.76
N PRO A 225 23.65 4.08 27.66
CA PRO A 225 24.66 3.10 28.01
C PRO A 225 24.51 2.71 29.48
N ALA A 226 24.78 1.45 29.80
CA ALA A 226 24.78 0.94 31.16
C ALA A 226 25.95 1.55 31.95
N THR A 227 25.86 2.81 32.35
CA THR A 227 26.79 3.43 33.28
C THR A 227 26.35 3.09 34.70
N ALA A 228 26.61 1.85 35.11
CA ALA A 228 26.57 1.44 36.52
C ALA A 228 27.29 0.10 36.72
N ARG A 229 28.60 0.15 36.97
CA ARG A 229 29.19 -0.47 38.17
C ARG A 229 30.59 0.03 38.44
#